data_AF-A0A1Q3CSV9-F1
#
_entry.id   AF-A0A1Q3CSV9-F1
#
_cell.length_a   1.000
_cell.length_b   1.000
_cell.length_c   1.000
_cell.angle_alpha   90.00
_cell.angle_beta   90.00
_cell.angle_gamma   90.00
#
_symmetry.space_group_name_H-M   'P 1'
#
loop_
_entity.id
_entity.type
_entity.pdbx_description
1 polymer ?
#
loop_
_entity_poly.entity_id
_entity_poly.type
_entity_poly.pdbx_seq_one_letter_code
_entity_poly.pdbx_strand_id
1 'polypeptide(L)'
;MNEYHITNKLQKMTMVSNAYKIKNVADKVVTNLLIARFTRQLKGWWDNVLTIQQQTEILDSIQINETGEPILNLDNEPILNLVFLILYINDILIFSNSID
;
A
#
# COMPACT_ATOMS: atom_id res chain seq x y z
N MET A 1 6.61 -3.13 -20.83
CA MET A 1 5.39 -2.35 -20.46
C MET A 1 5.79 -0.87 -20.31
N ASN A 2 5.17 0.09 -21.02
CA ASN A 2 5.57 1.52 -21.01
C ASN A 2 5.14 2.26 -19.71
N GLU A 3 5.82 3.35 -19.31
CA GLU A 3 5.48 4.23 -18.16
C GLU A 3 3.98 4.55 -18.07
N TYR A 4 3.35 4.74 -19.23
CA TYR A 4 1.92 4.95 -19.38
C TYR A 4 1.06 3.88 -18.69
N HIS A 5 1.46 2.60 -18.76
CA HIS A 5 0.72 1.50 -18.15
C HIS A 5 0.87 1.44 -16.63
N ILE A 6 2.03 1.86 -16.10
CA ILE A 6 2.27 1.95 -14.66
C ILE A 6 1.46 3.11 -14.10
N THR A 7 1.56 4.28 -14.70
CA THR A 7 0.79 5.47 -14.32
C THR A 7 -0.72 5.23 -14.40
N ASN A 8 -1.19 4.54 -15.44
CA ASN A 8 -2.60 4.16 -15.57
C ASN A 8 -3.06 3.18 -14.46
N LYS A 9 -2.22 2.23 -14.05
CA LYS A 9 -2.52 1.33 -12.91
C LYS A 9 -2.57 2.10 -11.58
N LEU A 10 -1.63 3.04 -11.37
CA LEU A 10 -1.56 3.86 -10.16
C LEU A 10 -2.78 4.79 -10.05
N GLN A 11 -3.12 5.48 -11.15
CA GLN A 11 -4.32 6.32 -11.22
C GLN A 11 -5.58 5.51 -10.92
N LYS A 12 -5.69 4.26 -11.39
CA LYS A 12 -6.82 3.38 -11.07
C LYS A 12 -6.87 3.01 -9.58
N MET A 13 -5.73 2.71 -8.94
CA MET A 13 -5.68 2.45 -7.49
C MET A 13 -6.13 3.68 -6.68
N THR A 14 -5.62 4.86 -7.02
CA THR A 14 -5.99 6.11 -6.35
C THR A 14 -7.47 6.44 -6.55
N MET A 15 -8.01 6.27 -7.76
CA MET A 15 -9.43 6.52 -8.05
C MET A 15 -10.34 5.57 -7.26
N VAL A 16 -9.96 4.30 -7.15
CA VAL A 16 -10.70 3.30 -6.36
C VAL A 16 -10.62 3.61 -4.87
N SER A 17 -9.44 3.97 -4.35
CA SER A 17 -9.25 4.35 -2.94
C SER A 17 -10.12 5.55 -2.56
N ASN A 18 -10.11 6.60 -3.39
CA ASN A 18 -10.92 7.80 -3.16
C ASN A 18 -12.42 7.50 -3.19
N ALA A 19 -12.89 6.66 -4.11
CA ALA A 19 -14.29 6.26 -4.18
C ALA A 19 -14.77 5.53 -2.91
N TYR A 20 -13.89 4.75 -2.26
CA TYR A 20 -14.20 4.10 -1.00
C TYR A 20 -14.08 5.02 0.22
N LYS A 21 -13.11 5.95 0.22
CA LYS A 21 -13.02 7.01 1.24
C LYS A 21 -14.25 7.92 1.25
N ILE A 22 -14.77 8.30 0.08
CA ILE A 22 -16.03 9.08 -0.04
C ILE A 22 -17.22 8.32 0.59
N LYS A 23 -17.17 6.99 0.59
CA LYS A 23 -18.18 6.12 1.22
C LYS A 23 -17.94 5.85 2.70
N ASN A 24 -16.98 6.54 3.32
CA ASN A 24 -16.58 6.37 4.72
C ASN A 24 -16.19 4.91 5.07
N VAL A 25 -15.66 4.19 4.08
CA VAL A 25 -15.16 2.83 4.29
C VAL A 25 -13.83 2.91 5.02
N ALA A 26 -13.70 2.14 6.09
CA ALA A 26 -12.48 2.09 6.90
C ALA A 26 -11.24 1.76 6.06
N ASP A 27 -10.14 2.47 6.31
CA ASP A 27 -8.89 2.35 5.54
C ASP A 27 -8.38 0.91 5.46
N LYS A 28 -8.50 0.13 6.54
CA LYS A 28 -8.16 -1.31 6.56
C LYS A 28 -8.95 -2.12 5.52
N VAL A 29 -10.23 -1.80 5.33
CA VAL A 29 -11.10 -2.46 4.34
C VAL A 29 -10.73 -2.01 2.93
N VAL A 30 -10.42 -0.72 2.73
CA VAL A 30 -9.98 -0.18 1.43
C VAL A 30 -8.65 -0.80 0.99
N THR A 31 -7.69 -0.90 1.90
CA THR A 31 -6.38 -1.54 1.68
C THR A 31 -6.54 -3.00 1.31
N ASN A 32 -7.35 -3.75 2.05
CA ASN A 32 -7.65 -5.15 1.72
C ASN A 32 -8.33 -5.29 0.35
N LEU A 33 -9.21 -4.36 -0.02
CA LEU A 33 -9.90 -4.38 -1.32
C LEU A 33 -8.96 -4.05 -2.50
N LEU A 34 -8.01 -3.14 -2.29
CA LEU A 34 -6.97 -2.81 -3.27
C LEU A 34 -6.02 -4.00 -3.44
N ILE A 35 -5.56 -4.60 -2.34
CA ILE A 35 -4.74 -5.83 -2.38
C ILE A 35 -5.52 -6.96 -3.08
N ALA A 36 -6.82 -7.14 -2.79
CA ALA A 36 -7.71 -8.14 -3.41
C ALA A 36 -8.03 -7.88 -4.90
N ARG A 37 -7.96 -6.62 -5.35
CA ARG A 37 -8.17 -6.27 -6.77
C ARG A 37 -6.90 -6.38 -7.62
N PHE A 38 -5.73 -6.26 -7.02
CA PHE A 38 -4.44 -6.31 -7.70
C PHE A 38 -3.62 -7.58 -7.37
N THR A 39 -4.28 -8.57 -6.76
CA THR A 39 -3.71 -9.72 -6.02
C THR A 39 -2.83 -10.64 -6.84
N ARG A 40 -3.07 -10.84 -8.13
CA ARG A 40 -2.33 -11.89 -8.83
C ARG A 40 -0.83 -11.58 -8.94
N GLN A 41 -0.47 -10.30 -9.04
CA GLN A 41 0.92 -9.87 -8.95
C GLN A 41 1.32 -9.64 -7.49
N LEU A 42 0.55 -8.84 -6.74
CA LEU A 42 0.89 -8.47 -5.36
C LEU A 42 1.05 -9.66 -4.39
N LYS A 43 0.21 -10.70 -4.50
CA LYS A 43 0.34 -11.91 -3.69
C LYS A 43 1.58 -12.72 -4.05
N GLY A 44 1.95 -12.74 -5.34
CA GLY A 44 3.19 -13.37 -5.79
C GLY A 44 4.42 -12.71 -5.17
N TRP A 45 4.43 -11.38 -5.06
CA TRP A 45 5.53 -10.64 -4.42
C TRP A 45 5.51 -10.76 -2.90
N TRP A 46 4.32 -10.69 -2.29
CA TRP A 46 4.15 -10.88 -0.85
C TRP A 46 4.67 -12.24 -0.38
N ASP A 47 4.27 -13.31 -1.07
CA ASP A 47 4.61 -14.68 -0.66
C ASP A 47 6.03 -15.09 -1.07
N ASN A 48 6.56 -14.59 -2.20
CA ASN A 48 7.79 -15.13 -2.80
C ASN A 48 8.99 -14.17 -2.86
N VAL A 49 8.79 -12.86 -2.63
CA VAL A 49 9.87 -11.87 -2.76
C VAL A 49 10.14 -11.14 -1.46
N LEU A 50 9.11 -10.87 -0.66
CA LEU A 50 9.31 -10.22 0.62
C LEU A 50 9.79 -11.18 1.70
N THR A 51 10.89 -10.81 2.35
CA THR A 51 11.32 -11.48 3.58
C THR A 51 10.31 -11.22 4.70
N ILE A 52 10.23 -12.13 5.67
CA ILE A 52 9.35 -12.00 6.84
C ILE A 52 9.62 -10.67 7.57
N GLN A 53 10.88 -10.26 7.65
CA GLN A 53 11.26 -9.00 8.27
C GLN A 53 10.66 -7.79 7.53
N GLN A 54 10.76 -7.74 6.20
CA GLN A 54 10.16 -6.66 5.41
C GLN A 54 8.63 -6.66 5.48
N GLN A 55 8.00 -7.85 5.49
CA GLN A 55 6.56 -7.95 5.72
C GLN A 55 6.18 -7.37 7.08
N THR A 56 6.97 -7.64 8.11
CA THR A 56 6.76 -7.12 9.47
C THR A 56 6.96 -5.61 9.51
N GLU A 57 8.03 -5.07 8.91
CA GLU A 57 8.27 -3.63 8.83
C GLU A 57 7.14 -2.88 8.11
N ILE A 58 6.54 -3.49 7.08
CA ILE A 58 5.39 -2.92 6.37
C ILE A 58 4.12 -2.96 7.23
N LEU A 59 3.88 -4.07 7.94
CA LEU A 59 2.70 -4.26 8.79
C LEU A 59 2.75 -3.42 10.07
N ASP A 60 3.94 -3.16 10.59
CA ASP A 60 4.18 -2.38 11.81
C ASP A 60 4.50 -0.90 11.49
N SER A 61 4.46 -0.54 10.21
CA SER A 61 4.68 0.83 9.76
C SER A 61 3.55 1.74 10.26
N ILE A 62 3.87 2.65 11.19
CA ILE A 62 2.92 3.61 11.75
C ILE A 62 3.22 5.03 11.28
N GLN A 63 2.17 5.83 11.16
CA GLN A 63 2.28 7.23 10.79
C GLN A 63 2.79 8.02 11.99
N ILE A 64 3.82 8.83 11.78
CA ILE A 64 4.41 9.68 12.81
C ILE A 64 4.22 11.16 12.45
N ASN A 65 4.06 12.00 13.45
CA ASN A 65 4.00 13.46 13.28
C ASN A 65 5.41 14.06 13.13
N GLU A 66 5.48 15.38 13.01
CA GLU A 66 6.72 16.14 12.88
C GLU A 66 7.67 16.05 14.11
N THR A 67 7.14 15.67 15.28
CA THR A 67 7.94 15.44 16.49
C THR A 67 8.37 13.97 16.65
N GLY A 68 7.98 13.10 15.71
CA GLY A 68 8.31 11.67 15.73
C GLY A 68 7.37 10.81 16.56
N GLU A 69 6.24 11.37 17.03
CA GLU A 69 5.26 10.64 17.82
C GLU A 69 4.20 9.96 16.92
N PRO A 70 3.71 8.76 17.30
CA PRO A 70 2.65 8.07 16.58
C PRO A 70 1.37 8.91 16.47
N ILE A 71 0.82 9.00 15.26
CA ILE A 71 -0.53 9.55 15.05
C ILE A 71 -1.53 8.44 15.39
N LEU A 72 -2.42 8.73 16.34
CA LEU A 72 -3.42 7.77 16.83
C LEU A 72 -4.79 8.00 16.17
N ASN A 73 -5.58 6.93 16.07
CA ASN A 73 -6.98 6.98 15.66
C ASN A 73 -7.91 7.31 16.86
N LEU A 74 -9.23 7.24 16.64
CA LEU A 74 -10.24 7.51 17.67
C LEU A 74 -10.24 6.51 18.85
N ASP A 75 -9.66 5.33 18.66
CA ASP A 75 -9.52 4.28 19.67
C ASP A 75 -8.15 4.34 20.38
N ASN A 76 -7.38 5.41 20.15
CA ASN A 76 -6.00 5.60 20.63
C ASN A 76 -4.99 4.57 20.07
N GLU A 77 -5.29 3.95 18.93
CA GLU A 77 -4.38 3.00 18.26
C GLU A 77 -3.57 3.71 17.16
N PRO A 78 -2.28 3.35 16.95
CA PRO A 78 -1.46 3.92 15.89
C PRO A 78 -2.05 3.71 14.50
N ILE A 79 -2.08 4.78 13.71
CA ILE A 79 -2.52 4.72 12.31
C ILE A 79 -1.41 4.11 11.46
N LEU A 80 -1.78 3.14 10.62
CA LEU A 80 -0.84 2.52 9.67
C LEU A 80 -0.36 3.54 8.63
N ASN A 81 0.93 3.57 8.35
CA ASN A 81 1.52 4.44 7.34
C ASN A 81 1.29 3.91 5.92
N LEU A 82 0.13 4.28 5.36
CA LEU A 82 -0.24 3.95 3.99
C LEU A 82 0.73 4.51 2.93
N VAL A 83 1.44 5.61 3.22
CA VAL A 83 2.42 6.18 2.27
C VAL A 83 3.63 5.27 2.14
N PHE A 84 4.11 4.70 3.25
CA PHE A 84 5.20 3.73 3.24
C PHE A 84 4.82 2.47 2.45
N LEU A 85 3.62 1.93 2.67
CA LEU A 85 3.08 0.80 1.91
C LEU A 85 3.04 1.11 0.39
N ILE A 86 2.59 2.31 0.01
CA ILE A 86 2.47 2.72 -1.40
C ILE A 86 3.85 2.92 -2.06
N LEU A 87 4.79 3.58 -1.37
CA LEU A 87 6.16 3.78 -1.87
C LEU A 87 6.89 2.44 -2.08
N TYR A 88 6.75 1.54 -1.11
CA TYR A 88 7.39 0.23 -1.17
C TYR A 88 6.79 -0.65 -2.28
N ILE A 89 5.47 -0.60 -2.48
CA ILE A 89 4.80 -1.24 -3.62
C ILE A 89 5.26 -0.61 -4.95
N ASN A 90 5.54 0.69 -4.99
CA ASN A 90 6.04 1.39 -6.18
C ASN A 90 7.45 0.90 -6.57
N ASP A 91 8.38 0.84 -5.61
CA ASP A 91 9.73 0.33 -5.83
C ASP A 91 9.73 -1.13 -6.33
N ILE A 92 8.86 -1.97 -5.76
CA ILE A 92 8.68 -3.37 -6.21
C ILE A 92 8.09 -3.43 -7.62
N LEU A 93 7.09 -2.59 -7.94
CA LEU A 93 6.49 -2.54 -9.27
C LEU A 93 7.48 -2.04 -10.32
N ILE A 94 8.41 -1.15 -9.97
CA ILE A 94 9.48 -0.71 -10.87
C ILE A 94 10.47 -1.88 -11.10
N PHE A 95 10.94 -2.53 -10.05
CA PHE A 95 11.95 -3.60 -10.15
C PHE A 95 11.45 -4.83 -10.93
N SER A 96 10.19 -5.21 -10.70
CA SER A 96 9.54 -6.34 -11.38
C SER A 96 9.31 -6.14 -12.87
N ASN A 97 9.29 -4.89 -13.35
CA ASN A 97 9.17 -4.55 -14.77
C ASN A 97 10.52 -4.22 -15.42
N SER A 98 11.64 -4.30 -14.70
CA SER A 98 13.00 -4.14 -15.24
C SER A 98 13.71 -5.46 -15.55
N ILE A 99 13.10 -6.61 -15.22
CA ILE A 99 13.64 -7.96 -15.45
C ILE A 99 12.98 -8.65 -16.68
N ASP A 100 11.98 -8.01 -17.29
CA ASP A 100 11.37 -8.40 -18.58
C ASP A 100 11.84 -7.46 -19.71
#